data_AF-A0A519KA62-F1
#
_entry.id   AF-A0A519KA62-F1
#
_cell.length_a   1.000
_cell.length_b   1.000
_cell.length_c   1.000
_cell.angle_alpha   90.00
_cell.angle_beta   90.00
_cell.angle_gamma   90.00
#
_symmetry.space_group_name_H-M   'P 1'
#
loop_
_entity.id
_entity.type
_entity.pdbx_description
1 polymer ?
#
loop_
_entity_poly.entity_id
_entity_poly.type
_entity_poly.pdbx_seq_one_letter_code
_entity_poly.pdbx_strand_id
1 'polypeptide(L)'
;FIIPDPSFTIFEPIAEFLGMSKSVIPLTEQKRIDLNKMKDSIRKDTKLIYICNPNNPTGDLLSRDEMEIFIKSVPENITILVDEAYIEFTNQKSLSDLVSKYKNLIVTRTFSKLYGFAGARLGYAIGNPQLIAELKKLQSWSGAEISITTMAGAIAAMEDQEFISKVLDNNQKVKDFTVSEFRKRGIKTIPSSANFVYFSLDNYKANYFKKLKDAKILGGKTYEQTGKWTRISLGTMEEMKVYFQSIS
;
A
#
# COMPACT_ATOMS: atom_id res chain seq x y z
N PHE A 1 -13.76 -12.90 3.64
CA PHE A 1 -13.09 -11.60 3.83
C PHE A 1 -13.49 -10.65 2.70
N ILE A 2 -13.39 -9.33 2.91
CA ILE A 2 -13.71 -8.29 1.91
C ILE A 2 -12.43 -7.53 1.58
N ILE A 3 -12.19 -7.30 0.29
CA ILE A 3 -11.03 -6.57 -0.22
C ILE A 3 -11.41 -5.65 -1.38
N PRO A 4 -10.70 -4.53 -1.55
CA PRO A 4 -10.73 -3.77 -2.80
C PRO A 4 -9.87 -4.43 -3.89
N ASP A 5 -10.23 -4.22 -5.15
CA ASP A 5 -9.44 -4.66 -6.32
C ASP A 5 -9.39 -3.58 -7.42
N PRO A 6 -8.19 -3.21 -7.89
CA PRO A 6 -6.87 -3.70 -7.46
C PRO A 6 -6.43 -3.16 -6.08
N SER A 7 -5.82 -4.04 -5.29
CA SER A 7 -5.14 -3.67 -4.03
C SER A 7 -3.92 -4.58 -3.77
N PHE A 8 -3.38 -4.56 -2.55
CA PHE A 8 -2.29 -5.43 -2.14
C PHE A 8 -2.84 -6.75 -1.61
N THR A 9 -2.51 -7.83 -2.28
CA THR A 9 -3.27 -9.10 -2.18
C THR A 9 -2.39 -10.30 -1.85
N ILE A 10 -1.24 -10.08 -1.21
CA ILE A 10 -0.25 -11.16 -0.96
C ILE A 10 -0.79 -12.29 -0.09
N PHE A 11 -1.78 -12.01 0.77
CA PHE A 11 -2.40 -13.00 1.65
C PHE A 11 -3.54 -13.77 0.98
N GLU A 12 -4.06 -13.28 -0.17
CA GLU A 12 -5.21 -13.91 -0.83
C GLU A 12 -4.97 -15.39 -1.19
N PRO A 13 -3.84 -15.79 -1.81
CA PRO A 13 -3.63 -17.19 -2.17
C PRO A 13 -3.65 -18.12 -0.95
N ILE A 14 -3.14 -17.65 0.19
CA ILE A 14 -3.16 -18.41 1.45
C ILE A 14 -4.59 -18.48 1.99
N ALA A 15 -5.32 -17.38 1.98
CA ALA A 15 -6.72 -17.35 2.44
C ALA A 15 -7.61 -18.27 1.58
N GLU A 16 -7.43 -18.28 0.27
CA GLU A 16 -8.12 -19.20 -0.65
C GLU A 16 -7.73 -20.66 -0.41
N PHE A 17 -6.44 -20.94 -0.22
CA PHE A 17 -5.96 -22.29 0.14
C PHE A 17 -6.60 -22.81 1.43
N LEU A 18 -6.85 -21.93 2.40
CA LEU A 18 -7.55 -22.24 3.65
C LEU A 18 -9.08 -22.31 3.51
N GLY A 19 -9.63 -22.19 2.30
CA GLY A 19 -11.06 -22.29 2.03
C GLY A 19 -11.87 -21.05 2.41
N MET A 20 -11.23 -19.88 2.61
CA MET A 20 -11.94 -18.66 2.97
C MET A 20 -12.66 -18.04 1.76
N SER A 21 -13.94 -17.71 1.93
CA SER A 21 -14.72 -16.97 0.92
C SER A 21 -14.25 -15.51 0.81
N LYS A 22 -14.16 -14.96 -0.41
CA LYS A 22 -13.78 -13.56 -0.64
C LYS A 22 -14.87 -12.76 -1.36
N SER A 23 -15.07 -11.50 -0.93
CA SER A 23 -15.79 -10.48 -1.69
C SER A 23 -14.79 -9.47 -2.21
N VAL A 24 -14.72 -9.37 -3.52
CA VAL A 24 -13.84 -8.45 -4.23
C VAL A 24 -14.64 -7.24 -4.66
N ILE A 25 -14.21 -6.05 -4.22
CA ILE A 25 -14.91 -4.80 -4.45
C ILE A 25 -14.11 -3.97 -5.46
N PRO A 26 -14.62 -3.77 -6.68
CA PRO A 26 -13.94 -2.93 -7.66
C PRO A 26 -13.73 -1.52 -7.12
N LEU A 27 -12.58 -0.92 -7.42
CA LEU A 27 -12.36 0.50 -7.18
C LEU A 27 -13.37 1.36 -7.95
N THR A 28 -13.53 2.61 -7.52
CA THR A 28 -14.29 3.62 -8.26
C THR A 28 -13.64 3.94 -9.60
N GLU A 29 -14.34 4.67 -10.48
CA GLU A 29 -13.76 5.14 -11.75
C GLU A 29 -12.50 6.03 -11.55
N GLN A 30 -12.43 6.70 -10.41
CA GLN A 30 -11.29 7.53 -9.99
C GLN A 30 -10.17 6.72 -9.34
N LYS A 31 -10.26 5.37 -9.35
CA LYS A 31 -9.30 4.44 -8.77
C LYS A 31 -9.15 4.59 -7.25
N ARG A 32 -10.24 4.96 -6.59
CA ARG A 32 -10.37 5.04 -5.13
C ARG A 32 -11.01 3.77 -4.58
N ILE A 33 -10.70 3.42 -3.34
CA ILE A 33 -11.40 2.34 -2.62
C ILE A 33 -12.83 2.80 -2.32
N ASP A 34 -13.82 1.97 -2.65
CA ASP A 34 -15.24 2.26 -2.44
C ASP A 34 -15.71 1.72 -1.09
N LEU A 35 -15.53 2.53 -0.04
CA LEU A 35 -15.90 2.17 1.35
C LEU A 35 -17.40 1.85 1.51
N ASN A 36 -18.27 2.50 0.75
CA ASN A 36 -19.70 2.25 0.81
C ASN A 36 -20.03 0.86 0.24
N LYS A 37 -19.52 0.53 -0.95
CA LYS A 37 -19.71 -0.83 -1.50
C LYS A 37 -19.07 -1.91 -0.65
N MET A 38 -17.92 -1.64 -0.02
CA MET A 38 -17.31 -2.57 0.93
C MET A 38 -18.23 -2.85 2.12
N LYS A 39 -18.89 -1.82 2.66
CA LYS A 39 -19.87 -1.96 3.74
C LYS A 39 -21.10 -2.75 3.29
N ASP A 40 -21.66 -2.41 2.13
CA ASP A 40 -22.84 -3.08 1.58
C ASP A 40 -22.60 -4.55 1.25
N SER A 41 -21.33 -4.93 1.07
CA SER A 41 -20.91 -6.31 0.79
C SER A 41 -20.67 -7.15 2.06
N ILE A 42 -20.94 -6.61 3.25
CA ILE A 42 -20.86 -7.36 4.51
C ILE A 42 -21.93 -8.45 4.54
N ARG A 43 -21.47 -9.68 4.77
CA ARG A 43 -22.32 -10.87 4.92
C ARG A 43 -22.24 -11.40 6.35
N LYS A 44 -23.13 -12.33 6.69
CA LYS A 44 -23.14 -13.01 8.00
C LYS A 44 -21.83 -13.74 8.30
N ASP A 45 -21.15 -14.26 7.27
CA ASP A 45 -19.87 -14.98 7.37
C ASP A 45 -18.64 -14.06 7.25
N THR A 46 -18.81 -12.74 7.05
CA THR A 46 -17.67 -11.82 6.96
C THR A 46 -16.94 -11.75 8.29
N LYS A 47 -15.63 -12.09 8.30
CA LYS A 47 -14.75 -12.02 9.48
C LYS A 47 -13.61 -11.01 9.38
N LEU A 48 -13.29 -10.58 8.16
CA LEU A 48 -12.16 -9.69 7.88
C LEU A 48 -12.52 -8.73 6.75
N ILE A 49 -12.18 -7.47 6.93
CA ILE A 49 -12.12 -6.43 5.89
C ILE A 49 -10.68 -5.94 5.84
N TYR A 50 -10.05 -5.97 4.67
CA TYR A 50 -8.69 -5.47 4.48
C TYR A 50 -8.70 -4.21 3.63
N ILE A 51 -7.95 -3.19 4.06
CA ILE A 51 -7.81 -1.91 3.39
C ILE A 51 -6.33 -1.52 3.40
N CYS A 52 -5.73 -1.29 2.25
CA CYS A 52 -4.41 -0.66 2.12
C CYS A 52 -4.60 0.85 1.92
N ASN A 53 -4.04 1.68 2.80
CA ASN A 53 -4.23 3.13 2.74
C ASN A 53 -2.96 3.90 3.19
N PRO A 54 -2.21 4.58 2.29
CA PRO A 54 -2.42 4.68 0.84
C PRO A 54 -2.50 3.34 0.10
N ASN A 55 -3.38 3.23 -0.89
CA ASN A 55 -3.60 1.98 -1.60
C ASN A 55 -2.42 1.63 -2.52
N ASN A 56 -2.10 0.35 -2.63
CA ASN A 56 -1.18 -0.19 -3.64
C ASN A 56 -2.00 -1.12 -4.54
N PRO A 57 -2.16 -0.83 -5.85
CA PRO A 57 -1.18 -0.11 -6.66
C PRO A 57 -1.49 1.35 -6.98
N THR A 58 -2.64 1.89 -6.59
CA THR A 58 -3.11 3.18 -7.12
C THR A 58 -2.40 4.39 -6.55
N GLY A 59 -1.92 4.29 -5.31
CA GLY A 59 -1.33 5.41 -4.56
C GLY A 59 -2.37 6.35 -3.95
N ASP A 60 -3.66 6.09 -4.19
CA ASP A 60 -4.75 6.89 -3.65
C ASP A 60 -4.79 6.81 -2.12
N LEU A 61 -5.13 7.94 -1.50
CA LEU A 61 -5.26 8.07 -0.06
C LEU A 61 -6.73 8.40 0.28
N LEU A 62 -7.34 7.52 1.07
CA LEU A 62 -8.57 7.82 1.78
C LEU A 62 -8.25 8.72 2.97
N SER A 63 -9.09 9.74 3.17
CA SER A 63 -8.93 10.63 4.31
C SER A 63 -9.15 9.88 5.62
N ARG A 64 -8.53 10.39 6.68
CA ARG A 64 -8.70 9.85 8.04
C ARG A 64 -10.17 9.82 8.46
N ASP A 65 -10.95 10.84 8.11
CA ASP A 65 -12.36 10.95 8.48
C ASP A 65 -13.23 9.93 7.74
N GLU A 66 -13.02 9.74 6.43
CA GLU A 66 -13.69 8.69 5.65
C GLU A 66 -13.42 7.30 6.27
N MET A 67 -12.17 7.04 6.66
CA MET A 67 -11.76 5.78 7.30
C MET A 67 -12.41 5.60 8.68
N GLU A 68 -12.41 6.63 9.54
CA GLU A 68 -13.01 6.52 10.88
C GLU A 68 -14.53 6.33 10.81
N ILE A 69 -15.22 7.02 9.89
CA ILE A 69 -16.66 6.83 9.64
C ILE A 69 -16.93 5.39 9.21
N PHE A 70 -16.13 4.86 8.28
CA PHE A 70 -16.27 3.47 7.84
C PHE A 70 -16.05 2.49 8.99
N ILE A 71 -14.94 2.62 9.74
CA ILE A 71 -14.59 1.75 10.88
C ILE A 71 -15.73 1.72 11.90
N LYS A 72 -16.27 2.89 12.26
CA LYS A 72 -17.40 3.00 13.20
C LYS A 72 -18.67 2.28 12.70
N SER A 73 -18.84 2.17 11.39
CA SER A 73 -20.03 1.59 10.78
C SER A 73 -19.99 0.06 10.61
N VAL A 74 -18.82 -0.55 10.83
CA VAL A 74 -18.60 -2.00 10.69
C VAL A 74 -18.90 -2.68 12.04
N PRO A 75 -19.65 -3.80 12.07
CA PRO A 75 -19.89 -4.57 13.28
C PRO A 75 -18.60 -4.99 14.00
N GLU A 76 -18.58 -4.89 15.34
CA GLU A 76 -17.38 -5.20 16.15
C GLU A 76 -16.87 -6.64 16.02
N ASN A 77 -17.71 -7.57 15.58
CA ASN A 77 -17.33 -8.96 15.36
C ASN A 77 -16.57 -9.20 14.03
N ILE A 78 -16.31 -8.14 13.26
CA ILE A 78 -15.58 -8.16 11.99
C ILE A 78 -14.28 -7.41 12.18
N THR A 79 -13.14 -8.09 12.02
CA THR A 79 -11.83 -7.44 12.08
C THR A 79 -11.62 -6.55 10.86
N ILE A 80 -11.13 -5.34 11.09
CA ILE A 80 -10.70 -4.41 10.05
C ILE A 80 -9.17 -4.33 10.13
N LEU A 81 -8.50 -4.78 9.08
CA LEU A 81 -7.06 -4.66 8.94
C LEU A 81 -6.75 -3.49 8.00
N VAL A 82 -6.15 -2.44 8.55
CA VAL A 82 -5.64 -1.31 7.77
C VAL A 82 -4.14 -1.41 7.62
N ASP A 83 -3.68 -1.51 6.38
CA ASP A 83 -2.27 -1.52 6.01
C ASP A 83 -1.79 -0.10 5.65
N GLU A 84 -1.01 0.49 6.55
CA GLU A 84 -0.44 1.82 6.46
C GLU A 84 1.02 1.79 5.98
N ALA A 85 1.41 0.84 5.12
CA ALA A 85 2.79 0.71 4.65
C ALA A 85 3.41 1.97 4.00
N TYR A 86 2.59 2.93 3.56
CA TYR A 86 3.03 4.16 2.91
C TYR A 86 2.62 5.43 3.67
N ILE A 87 2.08 5.33 4.89
CA ILE A 87 1.51 6.48 5.61
C ILE A 87 2.55 7.58 5.86
N GLU A 88 3.82 7.22 6.01
CA GLU A 88 4.91 8.17 6.24
C GLU A 88 5.17 9.09 5.05
N PHE A 89 4.76 8.72 3.83
CA PHE A 89 4.86 9.58 2.64
C PHE A 89 3.74 10.64 2.58
N THR A 90 2.94 10.76 3.62
CA THR A 90 1.77 11.65 3.70
C THR A 90 1.85 12.53 4.93
N ASN A 91 1.10 13.63 4.92
CA ASN A 91 0.90 14.46 6.12
C ASN A 91 -0.29 13.98 6.99
N GLN A 92 -0.89 12.83 6.65
CA GLN A 92 -2.04 12.30 7.37
C GLN A 92 -1.57 11.57 8.64
N LYS A 93 -2.22 11.87 9.77
CA LYS A 93 -2.04 11.11 11.01
C LYS A 93 -2.52 9.67 10.81
N SER A 94 -1.67 8.72 11.20
CA SER A 94 -2.01 7.29 11.28
C SER A 94 -3.31 7.03 12.07
N LEU A 95 -4.03 5.97 11.71
CA LEU A 95 -5.19 5.45 12.44
C LEU A 95 -4.81 4.65 13.70
N SER A 96 -3.51 4.49 13.99
CA SER A 96 -3.03 3.69 15.12
C SER A 96 -3.56 4.16 16.49
N ASP A 97 -3.93 5.42 16.64
CA ASP A 97 -4.56 5.90 17.88
C ASP A 97 -6.00 5.39 18.06
N LEU A 98 -6.70 5.10 16.97
CA LEU A 98 -8.08 4.63 16.97
C LEU A 98 -8.25 3.18 17.43
N VAL A 99 -7.17 2.39 17.48
CA VAL A 99 -7.23 0.99 17.94
C VAL A 99 -7.64 0.87 19.42
N SER A 100 -7.44 1.95 20.19
CA SER A 100 -7.90 2.05 21.58
C SER A 100 -9.43 2.22 21.68
N LYS A 101 -10.04 2.80 20.64
CA LYS A 101 -11.48 3.09 20.55
C LYS A 101 -12.25 1.97 19.86
N TYR A 102 -11.67 1.35 18.82
CA TYR A 102 -12.31 0.30 18.03
C TYR A 102 -11.56 -1.03 18.19
N LYS A 103 -12.10 -1.95 18.99
CA LYS A 103 -11.41 -3.19 19.39
C LYS A 103 -11.15 -4.16 18.23
N ASN A 104 -11.90 -4.03 17.15
CA ASN A 104 -11.79 -4.82 15.93
C ASN A 104 -10.85 -4.22 14.89
N LEU A 105 -10.23 -3.07 15.16
CA LEU A 105 -9.24 -2.45 14.29
C LEU A 105 -7.83 -2.98 14.57
N ILE A 106 -7.15 -3.38 13.50
CA ILE A 106 -5.71 -3.61 13.47
C ILE A 106 -5.10 -2.66 12.44
N VAL A 107 -4.03 -1.97 12.83
CA VAL A 107 -3.21 -1.16 11.93
C VAL A 107 -1.85 -1.81 11.79
N THR A 108 -1.42 -2.09 10.56
CA THR A 108 -0.07 -2.60 10.27
C THR A 108 0.81 -1.54 9.63
N ARG A 109 2.08 -1.51 10.03
CA ARG A 109 3.10 -0.60 9.48
C ARG A 109 4.40 -1.36 9.22
N THR A 110 5.28 -0.77 8.44
CA THR A 110 6.52 -1.42 8.01
C THR A 110 7.70 -0.46 7.97
N PHE A 111 8.88 -1.01 8.21
CA PHE A 111 10.14 -0.29 7.94
C PHE A 111 10.60 -0.45 6.49
N SER A 112 9.90 -1.24 5.68
CA SER A 112 10.33 -1.60 4.33
C SER A 112 10.31 -0.44 3.32
N LYS A 113 9.61 0.67 3.62
CA LYS A 113 9.39 1.77 2.67
C LYS A 113 10.25 2.98 3.02
N LEU A 114 9.72 3.95 3.76
CA LEU A 114 10.44 5.19 4.13
C LEU A 114 11.83 4.89 4.71
N TYR A 115 11.90 3.95 5.64
CA TYR A 115 13.13 3.64 6.37
C TYR A 115 14.15 2.81 5.58
N GLY A 116 13.77 2.21 4.44
CA GLY A 116 14.69 1.44 3.59
C GLY A 116 14.98 0.00 4.05
N PHE A 117 14.21 -0.56 4.99
CA PHE A 117 14.48 -1.87 5.63
C PHE A 117 13.78 -3.05 4.92
N ALA A 118 13.55 -2.95 3.60
CA ALA A 118 12.82 -3.99 2.87
C ALA A 118 13.49 -5.37 3.01
N GLY A 119 14.82 -5.41 2.95
CA GLY A 119 15.61 -6.63 3.16
C GLY A 119 15.79 -7.04 4.63
N ALA A 120 15.61 -6.12 5.58
CA ALA A 120 15.80 -6.37 7.01
C ALA A 120 14.57 -6.99 7.70
N ARG A 121 13.43 -7.07 6.98
CA ARG A 121 12.21 -7.81 7.34
C ARG A 121 11.57 -7.37 8.66
N LEU A 122 11.41 -6.06 8.85
CA LEU A 122 10.72 -5.49 10.01
C LEU A 122 9.37 -4.85 9.65
N GLY A 123 8.34 -5.27 10.37
CA GLY A 123 7.01 -4.68 10.41
C GLY A 123 6.34 -4.97 11.74
N TYR A 124 5.22 -4.31 12.00
CA TYR A 124 4.51 -4.46 13.26
C TYR A 124 3.00 -4.23 13.06
N ALA A 125 2.22 -4.75 14.00
CA ALA A 125 0.77 -4.57 14.09
C ALA A 125 0.43 -3.88 15.41
N ILE A 126 -0.49 -2.92 15.35
CA ILE A 126 -1.06 -2.23 16.50
C ILE A 126 -2.55 -2.57 16.53
N GLY A 127 -3.06 -3.00 17.68
CA GLY A 127 -4.45 -3.42 17.83
C GLY A 127 -4.82 -3.62 19.28
N ASN A 128 -6.06 -4.08 19.53
CA ASN A 128 -6.50 -4.42 20.87
C ASN A 128 -5.59 -5.48 21.52
N PRO A 129 -5.17 -5.32 22.80
CA PRO A 129 -4.26 -6.26 23.45
C PRO A 129 -4.71 -7.73 23.42
N GLN A 130 -6.01 -8.00 23.54
CA GLN A 130 -6.55 -9.36 23.49
C GLN A 130 -6.38 -9.95 22.08
N LEU A 131 -6.71 -9.17 21.04
CA LEU A 131 -6.55 -9.59 19.65
C LEU A 131 -5.07 -9.81 19.29
N ILE A 132 -4.17 -8.92 19.73
CA ILE A 132 -2.72 -9.09 19.52
C ILE A 132 -2.20 -10.35 20.25
N ALA A 133 -2.69 -10.64 21.45
CA ALA A 133 -2.32 -11.85 22.18
C ALA A 133 -2.75 -13.13 21.43
N GLU A 134 -3.95 -13.15 20.83
CA GLU A 134 -4.39 -14.27 19.99
C GLU A 134 -3.52 -14.42 18.73
N LEU A 135 -3.16 -13.32 18.06
CA LEU A 135 -2.25 -13.36 16.91
C LEU A 135 -0.87 -13.90 17.28
N LYS A 136 -0.35 -13.52 18.45
CA LYS A 136 0.97 -13.99 18.93
C LYS A 136 1.01 -15.52 19.11
N LYS A 137 -0.12 -16.16 19.43
CA LYS A 137 -0.20 -17.64 19.52
C LYS A 137 -0.01 -18.33 18.16
N LEU A 138 -0.26 -17.63 17.05
CA LEU A 138 -0.08 -18.15 15.70
C LEU A 138 1.36 -18.00 15.19
N GLN A 139 2.24 -17.33 15.93
CA GLN A 139 3.65 -17.23 15.58
C GLN A 139 4.27 -18.64 15.61
N SER A 140 4.74 -19.12 14.46
CA SER A 140 5.12 -20.52 14.25
C SER A 140 6.23 -21.00 15.19
N TRP A 141 7.07 -20.09 15.70
CA TRP A 141 8.13 -20.42 16.65
C TRP A 141 8.47 -19.21 17.52
N SER A 142 8.63 -19.43 18.82
CA SER A 142 8.99 -18.39 19.81
C SER A 142 10.40 -17.81 19.60
N GLY A 143 11.28 -18.49 18.85
CA GLY A 143 12.61 -17.98 18.48
C GLY A 143 12.64 -17.18 17.16
N ALA A 144 11.51 -17.08 16.44
CA ALA A 144 11.39 -16.27 15.23
C ALA A 144 11.22 -14.78 15.55
N GLU A 145 12.07 -14.25 16.43
CA GLU A 145 12.10 -12.84 16.78
C GLU A 145 12.90 -12.04 15.74
N ILE A 146 12.75 -10.72 15.81
CA ILE A 146 13.49 -9.80 14.95
C ILE A 146 14.97 -9.84 15.32
N SER A 147 15.86 -9.89 14.32
CA SER A 147 17.30 -9.79 14.56
C SER A 147 17.65 -8.55 15.38
N ILE A 148 18.56 -8.69 16.35
CA ILE A 148 19.05 -7.56 17.15
C ILE A 148 19.65 -6.45 16.28
N THR A 149 20.29 -6.81 15.16
CA THR A 149 20.83 -5.84 14.19
C THR A 149 19.72 -5.07 13.49
N THR A 150 18.63 -5.74 13.12
CA THR A 150 17.44 -5.10 12.54
C THR A 150 16.78 -4.17 13.57
N MET A 151 16.64 -4.59 14.83
CA MET A 151 16.04 -3.76 15.88
C MET A 151 16.90 -2.51 16.16
N ALA A 152 18.21 -2.65 16.32
CA ALA A 152 19.12 -1.54 16.56
C ALA A 152 19.09 -0.53 15.40
N GLY A 153 19.14 -1.04 14.16
CA GLY A 153 19.03 -0.19 12.97
C GLY A 153 17.68 0.52 12.87
N ALA A 154 16.59 -0.15 13.24
CA ALA A 154 15.25 0.43 13.19
C ALA A 154 15.07 1.57 14.21
N ILE A 155 15.59 1.40 15.43
CA ILE A 155 15.60 2.47 16.45
C ILE A 155 16.39 3.68 15.93
N ALA A 156 17.61 3.46 15.43
CA ALA A 156 18.42 4.53 14.85
C ALA A 156 17.71 5.23 13.68
N ALA A 157 17.07 4.47 12.79
CA ALA A 157 16.34 5.02 11.65
C ALA A 157 15.09 5.83 12.05
N MET A 158 14.45 5.52 13.19
CA MET A 158 13.34 6.31 13.72
C MET A 158 13.79 7.66 14.29
N GLU A 159 15.00 7.72 14.82
CA GLU A 159 15.58 8.92 15.45
C GLU A 159 16.22 9.85 14.42
N ASP A 160 16.65 9.33 13.27
CA ASP A 160 17.29 10.09 12.19
C ASP A 160 16.30 10.94 11.36
N GLN A 161 15.92 12.09 11.93
CA GLN A 161 14.99 13.03 11.28
C GLN A 161 15.57 13.64 10.00
N GLU A 162 16.89 13.78 9.89
CA GLU A 162 17.54 14.30 8.69
C GLU A 162 17.36 13.33 7.52
N PHE A 163 17.61 12.04 7.74
CA PHE A 163 17.37 10.99 6.75
C PHE A 163 15.91 10.94 6.33
N ILE A 164 14.97 10.95 7.30
CA ILE A 164 13.54 10.93 7.01
C ILE A 164 13.14 12.11 6.11
N SER A 165 13.52 13.34 6.49
CA SER A 165 13.24 14.54 5.70
C SER A 165 13.82 14.43 4.29
N LYS A 166 15.06 13.97 4.17
CA LYS A 166 15.73 13.79 2.87
C LYS A 166 15.02 12.78 1.98
N VAL A 167 14.56 11.65 2.51
CA VAL A 167 13.81 10.64 1.74
C VAL A 167 12.48 11.20 1.26
N LEU A 168 11.74 11.90 2.12
CA LEU A 168 10.46 12.52 1.78
C LEU A 168 10.62 13.57 0.67
N ASP A 169 11.59 14.48 0.83
CA ASP A 169 11.89 15.53 -0.15
C ASP A 169 12.29 14.93 -1.50
N ASN A 170 13.17 13.93 -1.50
CA ASN A 170 13.61 13.27 -2.73
C ASN A 170 12.45 12.54 -3.41
N ASN A 171 11.66 11.79 -2.66
CA ASN A 171 10.48 11.10 -3.20
C ASN A 171 9.50 12.10 -3.81
N GLN A 172 9.24 13.23 -3.14
CA GLN A 172 8.35 14.27 -3.64
C GLN A 172 8.89 14.90 -4.95
N LYS A 173 10.16 15.30 -4.98
CA LYS A 173 10.81 15.85 -6.20
C LYS A 173 10.74 14.89 -7.39
N VAL A 174 11.06 13.61 -7.16
CA VAL A 174 11.02 12.58 -8.21
C VAL A 174 9.58 12.30 -8.65
N LYS A 175 8.62 12.28 -7.72
CA LYS A 175 7.20 12.11 -8.03
C LYS A 175 6.69 13.24 -8.92
N ASP A 176 7.01 14.49 -8.58
CA ASP A 176 6.59 15.67 -9.35
C ASP A 176 7.18 15.67 -10.76
N PHE A 177 8.47 15.35 -10.89
CA PHE A 177 9.11 15.14 -12.18
C PHE A 177 8.39 14.04 -12.98
N THR A 178 8.14 12.89 -12.35
CA THR A 178 7.51 11.74 -13.00
C THR A 178 6.10 12.05 -13.49
N VAL A 179 5.27 12.68 -12.67
CA VAL A 179 3.91 13.09 -13.04
C VAL A 179 3.94 14.13 -14.17
N SER A 180 4.87 15.08 -14.11
CA SER A 180 5.06 16.07 -15.19
C SER A 180 5.44 15.40 -16.52
N GLU A 181 6.38 14.45 -16.51
CA GLU A 181 6.80 13.75 -17.73
C GLU A 181 5.71 12.85 -18.33
N PHE A 182 4.88 12.21 -17.50
CA PHE A 182 3.68 11.52 -17.97
C PHE A 182 2.67 12.49 -18.59
N ARG A 183 2.42 13.63 -17.94
CA ARG A 183 1.51 14.67 -18.45
C ARG A 183 1.94 15.19 -19.82
N LYS A 184 3.24 15.48 -20.02
CA LYS A 184 3.80 15.91 -21.32
C LYS A 184 3.54 14.90 -22.43
N ARG A 185 3.42 13.61 -22.09
CA ARG A 185 3.16 12.50 -23.03
C ARG A 185 1.67 12.15 -23.16
N GLY A 186 0.78 12.91 -22.53
CA GLY A 186 -0.66 12.61 -22.53
C GLY A 186 -1.02 11.31 -21.80
N ILE A 187 -0.14 10.82 -20.91
CA ILE A 187 -0.37 9.61 -20.12
C ILE A 187 -1.10 10.00 -18.84
N LYS A 188 -2.28 9.39 -18.62
CA LYS A 188 -3.11 9.64 -17.44
C LYS A 188 -2.49 8.95 -16.21
N THR A 189 -2.36 9.69 -15.11
CA THR A 189 -1.86 9.20 -13.81
C THR A 189 -2.93 9.35 -12.72
N ILE A 190 -2.81 8.57 -11.64
CA ILE A 190 -3.52 8.81 -10.38
C ILE A 190 -2.60 9.57 -9.41
N PRO A 191 -3.10 10.59 -8.68
CA PRO A 191 -2.33 11.22 -7.61
C PRO A 191 -1.83 10.18 -6.61
N SER A 192 -0.55 10.24 -6.27
CA SER A 192 0.07 9.24 -5.41
C SER A 192 0.56 9.83 -4.09
N SER A 193 0.14 9.16 -3.02
CA SER A 193 0.59 9.37 -1.65
C SER A 193 1.61 8.31 -1.22
N ALA A 194 2.34 7.71 -2.18
CA ALA A 194 3.31 6.65 -1.95
C ALA A 194 4.63 6.90 -2.72
N ASN A 195 5.51 5.88 -2.76
CA ASN A 195 6.79 5.90 -3.47
C ASN A 195 6.71 5.25 -4.86
N PHE A 196 5.58 5.42 -5.54
CA PHE A 196 5.31 4.90 -6.88
C PHE A 196 4.23 5.76 -7.56
N VAL A 197 4.05 5.62 -8.87
CA VAL A 197 2.97 6.27 -9.62
C VAL A 197 2.18 5.21 -10.39
N TYR A 198 0.85 5.32 -10.32
CA TYR A 198 -0.10 4.50 -11.07
C TYR A 198 -0.60 5.25 -12.30
N PHE A 199 -0.61 4.60 -13.46
CA PHE A 199 -0.89 5.26 -14.72
C PHE A 199 -1.45 4.32 -15.79
N SER A 200 -2.14 4.89 -16.77
CA SER A 200 -2.81 4.16 -17.85
C SER A 200 -1.95 4.09 -19.10
N LEU A 201 -1.82 2.89 -19.67
CA LEU A 201 -1.18 2.66 -20.97
C LEU A 201 -2.18 2.69 -22.14
N ASP A 202 -3.42 3.13 -21.93
CA ASP A 202 -4.46 3.03 -22.95
C ASP A 202 -4.10 3.82 -24.23
N ASN A 203 -3.53 5.01 -24.06
CA ASN A 203 -3.04 5.85 -25.15
C ASN A 203 -1.58 5.55 -25.56
N TYR A 204 -0.93 4.55 -24.94
CA TYR A 204 0.46 4.22 -25.22
C TYR A 204 0.55 3.19 -26.36
N LYS A 205 0.98 3.65 -27.54
CA LYS A 205 0.95 2.84 -28.78
C LYS A 205 2.00 1.72 -28.84
N ALA A 206 3.19 1.95 -28.27
CA ALA A 206 4.28 0.99 -28.35
C ALA A 206 4.14 -0.13 -27.29
N ASN A 207 4.93 -1.20 -27.42
CA ASN A 207 4.99 -2.23 -26.40
C ASN A 207 5.82 -1.73 -25.20
N TYR A 208 5.13 -1.16 -24.20
CA TYR A 208 5.71 -0.59 -22.99
C TYR A 208 6.64 -1.58 -22.26
N PHE A 209 6.17 -2.82 -22.01
CA PHE A 209 6.96 -3.81 -21.27
C PHE A 209 8.18 -4.29 -22.05
N LYS A 210 8.11 -4.33 -23.39
CA LYS A 210 9.27 -4.60 -24.23
C LYS A 210 10.31 -3.47 -24.11
N LYS A 211 9.89 -2.21 -24.18
CA LYS A 211 10.79 -1.05 -24.00
C LYS A 211 11.52 -1.08 -22.66
N LEU A 212 10.81 -1.41 -21.57
CA LEU A 212 11.46 -1.58 -20.27
C LEU A 212 12.48 -2.72 -20.27
N LYS A 213 12.10 -3.88 -20.83
CA LYS A 213 13.00 -5.05 -20.92
C LYS A 213 14.26 -4.73 -21.73
N ASP A 214 14.11 -4.10 -22.89
CA ASP A 214 15.21 -3.71 -23.77
C ASP A 214 16.17 -2.72 -23.07
N ALA A 215 15.61 -1.80 -22.28
CA ALA A 215 16.36 -0.85 -21.46
C ALA A 215 16.88 -1.43 -20.13
N LYS A 216 16.67 -2.73 -19.87
CA LYS A 216 17.03 -3.42 -18.61
C LYS A 216 16.39 -2.79 -17.36
N ILE A 217 15.21 -2.18 -17.51
CA ILE A 217 14.43 -1.62 -16.42
C ILE A 217 13.46 -2.70 -15.94
N LEU A 218 13.62 -3.12 -14.68
CA LEU A 218 12.74 -4.09 -14.04
C LEU A 218 11.57 -3.38 -13.35
N GLY A 219 10.37 -3.90 -13.55
CA GLY A 219 9.19 -3.44 -12.85
C GLY A 219 7.99 -3.24 -13.77
N GLY A 220 6.85 -2.97 -13.14
CA GLY A 220 5.58 -2.85 -13.82
C GLY A 220 4.95 -4.20 -14.14
N LYS A 221 3.65 -4.28 -13.91
CA LYS A 221 2.76 -5.30 -14.45
C LYS A 221 1.42 -4.62 -14.71
N THR A 222 0.61 -5.21 -15.59
CA THR A 222 -0.77 -4.74 -15.72
C THR A 222 -1.55 -5.16 -14.47
N TYR A 223 -2.09 -4.18 -13.75
CA TYR A 223 -2.95 -4.41 -12.59
C TYR A 223 -4.42 -4.41 -12.99
N GLU A 224 -4.80 -3.62 -14.01
CA GLU A 224 -6.13 -3.64 -14.59
C GLU A 224 -6.04 -3.75 -16.11
N GLN A 225 -6.76 -4.72 -16.70
CA GLN A 225 -6.77 -4.91 -18.15
C GLN A 225 -7.50 -3.77 -18.87
N THR A 226 -8.66 -3.39 -18.35
CA THR A 226 -9.42 -2.23 -18.85
C THR A 226 -8.64 -0.95 -18.61
N GLY A 227 -8.33 -0.21 -19.68
CA GLY A 227 -7.47 0.99 -19.61
C GLY A 227 -5.99 0.69 -19.36
N LYS A 228 -5.58 -0.59 -19.35
CA LYS A 228 -4.19 -1.06 -19.24
C LYS A 228 -3.40 -0.34 -18.14
N TRP A 229 -3.93 -0.33 -16.93
CA TRP A 229 -3.30 0.38 -15.83
C TRP A 229 -2.12 -0.39 -15.26
N THR A 230 -1.02 0.33 -15.06
CA THR A 230 0.25 -0.18 -14.54
C THR A 230 0.81 0.75 -13.47
N ARG A 231 1.90 0.34 -12.84
CA ARG A 231 2.57 1.07 -11.77
C ARG A 231 4.08 1.08 -11.99
N ILE A 232 4.73 2.21 -11.73
CA ILE A 232 6.19 2.31 -11.67
C ILE A 232 6.61 2.80 -10.28
N SER A 233 7.57 2.13 -9.66
CA SER A 233 8.19 2.61 -8.42
C SER A 233 9.07 3.81 -8.72
N LEU A 234 9.15 4.76 -7.78
CA LEU A 234 10.03 5.92 -7.92
C LEU A 234 11.44 5.51 -7.51
N GLY A 235 12.38 5.54 -8.46
CA GLY A 235 13.80 5.44 -8.19
C GLY A 235 14.42 6.80 -7.84
N THR A 236 15.72 6.90 -8.02
CA THR A 236 16.43 8.19 -8.05
C THR A 236 15.99 9.05 -9.24
N MET A 237 16.31 10.34 -9.20
CA MET A 237 16.02 11.26 -10.30
C MET A 237 16.70 10.80 -11.60
N GLU A 238 17.92 10.30 -11.51
CA GLU A 238 18.73 9.78 -12.61
C GLU A 238 18.06 8.54 -13.23
N GLU A 239 17.64 7.58 -12.40
CA GLU A 239 16.91 6.40 -12.87
C GLU A 239 15.59 6.79 -13.55
N MET A 240 14.85 7.75 -13.00
CA MET A 240 13.60 8.20 -13.61
C MET A 240 13.82 8.94 -14.94
N LYS A 241 14.93 9.68 -15.11
CA LYS A 241 15.31 10.27 -16.40
C LYS A 241 15.60 9.18 -17.44
N VAL A 242 16.36 8.15 -17.08
CA VAL A 242 16.65 7.00 -17.97
C VAL A 242 15.36 6.26 -18.33
N TYR A 243 14.45 6.10 -17.37
CA TYR A 243 13.12 5.53 -17.61
C TYR A 243 12.36 6.30 -18.69
N PHE A 244 12.24 7.63 -18.56
CA PHE A 244 11.50 8.43 -19.55
C PHE A 244 12.17 8.47 -20.91
N GLN A 245 13.50 8.42 -20.99
CA GLN A 245 14.22 8.26 -22.26
C GLN A 245 13.85 6.93 -22.95
N SER A 246 13.73 5.85 -22.17
CA SER A 246 13.44 4.51 -22.68
C SER A 246 12.00 4.34 -23.19
N ILE A 247 11.05 5.03 -22.55
CA ILE A 247 9.63 4.96 -22.90
C ILE A 247 9.16 6.08 -23.84
N SER A 248 10.07 6.98 -24.24
CA SER A 248 9.78 7.98 -25.28
C SER A 248 9.59 7.34 -26.66
#